data_AF-A0A3D3UJK2-F1
#
_entry.id   AF-A0A3D3UJK2-F1
#
_cell.length_a   1.000
_cell.length_b   1.000
_cell.length_c   1.000
_cell.angle_alpha   90.00
_cell.angle_beta   90.00
_cell.angle_gamma   90.00
#
_symmetry.space_group_name_H-M   'P 1'
#
loop_
_entity.id
_entity.type
_entity.pdbx_description
1 polymer ?
#
loop_
_entity_poly.entity_id
_entity_poly.type
_entity_poly.pdbx_seq_one_letter_code
_entity_poly.pdbx_strand_id
1 'polypeptide(L)' 'MSTILDALQRSRGILKSGSLRNITLVRGNEKHRLDLYALIQSGNFSGDIRLRGGDRISVPSIGGTFAIDGLV' A
#
# COMPACT_ATOMS: atom_id res chain seq x y z
N MET A 1 10.14 2.23 -16.13
CA MET A 1 9.55 3.03 -15.04
C MET A 1 9.49 2.17 -13.80
N SER A 2 9.55 2.76 -12.60
CA SER A 2 9.42 2.06 -11.33
C SER A 2 8.50 2.86 -10.42
N THR A 3 7.31 2.34 -10.13
CA THR A 3 6.35 2.91 -9.18
C THR A 3 6.21 2.04 -7.94
N ILE A 4 5.42 2.49 -6.96
CA ILE A 4 5.08 1.66 -5.80
C ILE A 4 4.36 0.39 -6.26
N LEU A 5 3.43 0.49 -7.21
CA LEU A 5 2.73 -0.68 -7.72
C LEU A 5 3.67 -1.68 -8.40
N ASP A 6 4.63 -1.22 -9.20
CA ASP A 6 5.66 -2.09 -9.80
C ASP A 6 6.48 -2.83 -8.74
N ALA A 7 6.87 -2.14 -7.67
CA ALA A 7 7.63 -2.74 -6.57
C ALA A 7 6.81 -3.78 -5.79
N LEU A 8 5.53 -3.48 -5.53
CA LEU A 8 4.62 -4.41 -4.88
C LEU A 8 4.36 -5.65 -5.75
N GLN A 9 4.19 -5.49 -7.06
CA GLN A 9 4.05 -6.65 -7.96
C GLN A 9 5.30 -7.53 -7.94
N ARG A 10 6.50 -6.94 -7.94
CA ARG A 10 7.78 -7.66 -7.81
C ARG A 10 7.93 -8.37 -6.45
N SER A 11 7.36 -7.83 -5.38
CA SER A 11 7.35 -8.45 -4.06
C SER A 11 6.25 -9.52 -3.87
N ARG A 12 5.53 -9.89 -4.94
CA ARG A 12 4.35 -10.78 -4.90
C ARG A 12 3.18 -10.21 -4.10
N GLY A 13 3.06 -8.89 -4.09
CA GLY A 13 1.98 -8.15 -3.44
C GLY A 13 2.23 -7.89 -1.96
N ILE A 14 1.13 -7.72 -1.24
CA ILE A 14 1.10 -7.44 0.20
C ILE A 14 0.61 -8.68 0.94
N LEU A 15 1.20 -8.97 2.09
CA LEU A 15 0.74 -10.05 2.98
C LEU A 15 -0.71 -9.80 3.40
N LYS A 16 -1.49 -10.87 3.64
CA LYS A 16 -2.87 -10.74 4.13
C LYS A 16 -2.99 -9.98 5.46
N SER A 17 -1.92 -9.98 6.26
CA SER A 17 -1.82 -9.24 7.53
C SER A 17 -1.43 -7.78 7.37
N GLY A 18 -1.09 -7.32 6.15
CA GLY A 18 -0.66 -5.96 5.84
C GLY A 18 -1.81 -5.03 5.45
N SER A 19 -1.64 -3.74 5.71
CA SER A 19 -2.62 -2.71 5.34
C SER A 19 -2.50 -2.30 3.88
N LEU A 20 -3.61 -2.26 3.16
CA LEU A 20 -3.69 -1.68 1.82
C LEU A 20 -3.92 -0.15 1.85
N ARG A 21 -4.37 0.41 2.98
CA ARG A 21 -4.80 1.82 3.08
C ARG A 21 -3.76 2.75 3.69
N ASN A 22 -2.76 2.19 4.38
CA ASN A 22 -1.75 2.94 5.15
C ASN A 22 -0.33 2.71 4.63
N ILE A 23 -0.16 2.42 3.34
CA ILE A 23 1.17 2.19 2.77
C ILE A 23 1.91 3.53 2.76
N THR A 24 3.21 3.50 3.12
CA THR A 24 4.02 4.72 3.17
C THR A 24 5.30 4.54 2.37
N LEU A 25 5.57 5.48 1.47
CA LEU A 25 6.88 5.69 0.89
C LEU A 25 7.68 6.60 1.81
N VAL A 26 8.86 6.15 2.23
CA VAL A 26 9.82 6.95 2.99
C VAL A 26 10.93 7.37 2.04
N ARG A 27 11.17 8.68 1.92
CA ARG A 27 12.22 9.27 1.09
C ARG A 27 13.02 10.25 1.94
N GLY A 28 14.17 9.81 2.44
CA GLY A 28 14.90 10.56 3.46
C GLY A 28 14.01 10.79 4.68
N ASN A 29 13.70 12.06 4.97
CA ASN A 29 12.81 12.45 6.08
C ASN A 29 11.34 12.64 5.66
N GLU A 30 11.03 12.53 4.36
CA GLU A 30 9.67 12.69 3.84
C GLU A 30 8.91 11.36 3.89
N LYS A 31 7.61 11.45 4.18
CA LYS A 31 6.68 10.33 4.15
C LYS A 31 5.52 10.65 3.22
N HIS A 32 5.33 9.82 2.20
CA HIS A 32 4.19 9.92 1.29
C HIS A 32 3.27 8.72 1.52
N ARG A 33 2.02 8.99 1.87
CA ARG A 33 1.00 7.97 2.09
C ARG A 33 0.36 7.58 0.77
N LEU A 34 0.11 6.28 0.60
CA LEU A 34 -0.62 5.69 -0.51
C LEU A 34 -1.79 4.86 0.04
N ASP A 35 -3.00 5.16 -0.43
CA ASP A 35 -4.15 4.27 -0.27
C ASP A 35 -4.26 3.39 -1.53
N LEU A 36 -3.64 2.22 -1.48
CA LEU A 36 -3.67 1.26 -2.60
C LEU A 36 -5.07 0.69 -2.83
N TYR A 37 -5.87 0.55 -1.77
CA TYR A 37 -7.24 0.10 -1.91
C TYR A 37 -8.04 1.07 -2.79
N ALA A 38 -7.92 2.38 -2.55
CA ALA A 38 -8.58 3.40 -3.37
C ALA A 38 -8.11 3.39 -4.83
N LEU A 39 -6.81 3.21 -5.08
CA LEU A 39 -6.26 3.12 -6.44
C LEU A 39 -6.82 1.93 -7.22
N ILE A 40 -6.83 0.74 -6.61
CA ILE A 40 -7.35 -0.47 -7.24
C ILE A 40 -8.86 -0.35 -7.45
N GLN A 41 -9.60 0.12 -6.44
CA GLN A 41 -11.05 0.26 -6.49
C GLN A 41 -11.52 1.26 -7.55
N SER A 42 -10.78 2.35 -7.74
CA SER A 42 -11.10 3.36 -8.75
C SER A 42 -10.62 3.01 -10.15
N GLY A 43 -9.65 2.08 -10.28
CA GLY A 43 -8.95 1.81 -11.54
C GLY A 43 -8.10 2.99 -12.04
N ASN A 44 -8.00 4.08 -11.27
CA ASN A 44 -7.26 5.28 -11.63
C ASN A 44 -5.91 5.29 -10.91
N PHE A 45 -4.85 4.95 -11.65
CA PHE A 45 -3.48 4.87 -11.12
C PHE A 45 -2.69 6.17 -11.21
N SER A 46 -3.35 7.31 -11.47
CA SER A 46 -2.67 8.62 -11.49
C SER A 46 -2.03 9.00 -10.14
N GLY A 47 -2.53 8.44 -9.03
CA GLY A 47 -1.95 8.58 -7.70
C GLY A 47 -0.80 7.64 -7.39
N ASP A 48 -0.38 6.78 -8.32
CA ASP A 48 0.77 5.89 -8.11
C ASP A 48 2.09 6.70 -8.11
N ILE A 49 2.93 6.44 -7.11
CA ILE A 49 4.09 7.28 -6.83
C ILE A 49 5.32 6.68 -7.52
N ARG A 50 6.02 7.51 -8.29
CA ARG A 50 7.31 7.14 -8.89
C ARG A 50 8.40 7.00 -7.82
N LEU A 51 9.10 5.87 -7.88
CA LEU A 51 10.23 5.58 -7.01
C LEU A 51 11.51 6.27 -7.49
N ARG A 52 12.37 6.59 -6.53
CA ARG A 52 13.72 7.14 -6.69
C ARG A 52 14.71 6.27 -5.91
N GLY A 53 16.00 6.42 -6.21
CA GLY A 53 17.05 5.73 -5.44
C GLY A 53 17.00 6.11 -3.96
N GLY A 54 17.10 5.11 -3.09
CA GLY A 54 17.02 5.29 -1.63
C GLY A 54 15.60 5.31 -1.04
N ASP A 55 14.56 5.20 -1.87
CA ASP A 55 13.19 5.07 -1.39
C ASP A 55 12.95 3.75 -0.66
N ARG A 56 12.19 3.81 0.44
CA ARG A 56 11.74 2.63 1.18
C ARG A 56 10.23 2.59 1.25
N ILE A 57 9.63 1.48 0.81
CA ILE A 57 8.20 1.24 0.96
C ILE A 57 7.97 0.50 2.28
N SER A 58 7.09 1.05 3.12
CA SER A 58 6.68 0.45 4.39
C SER A 58 5.20 0.10 4.34
N VAL A 59 4.90 -1.16 4.64
CA VAL A 59 3.53 -1.67 4.73
C VAL A 59 3.29 -2.07 6.20
N PRO A 60 2.50 -1.29 6.96
CA PRO A 60 2.19 -1.64 8.34
C PRO A 60 1.19 -2.80 8.39
N SER A 61 1.02 -3.39 9.57
CA SER A 61 -0.04 -4.35 9.85
C SER A 61 -1.43 -3.74 9.58
N ILE A 62 -2.41 -4.57 9.24
CA ILE A 62 -3.80 -4.15 8.95
C ILE A 62 -4.49 -3.46 10.14
N GLY A 63 -4.00 -3.69 11.37
CA GLY A 63 -4.54 -3.12 12.60
C GLY A 63 -5.56 -4.06 13.26
N GLY A 64 -6.33 -3.52 14.21
CA GLY A 64 -7.39 -4.28 14.88
C GLY A 64 -8.52 -4.63 13.92
N THR A 65 -8.96 -5.88 13.95
CA THR A 65 -10.11 -6.36 13.16
C THR A 65 -11.17 -6.93 14.08
N PHE A 66 -12.44 -6.73 13.73
CA PHE A 66 -13.58 -7.31 14.44
C PHE A 66 -14.16 -8.43 13.58
N ALA A 67 -14.52 -9.55 14.22
CA ALA A 67 -15.32 -10.59 13.61
C ALA A 67 -16.77 -10.40 14.06
N ILE A 68 -17.69 -10.42 13.11
CA ILE A 68 -19.14 -10.47 13.37
C ILE A 68 -19.60 -11.84 12.91
N ASP A 69 -20.30 -12.56 13.77
CA ASP A 69 -20.83 -13.91 13.52
C ASP A 69 -22.29 -13.99 13.98
N GLY A 70 -23.12 -14.82 13.32
CA GLY A 70 -24.56 -14.94 13.54
C GLY A 70 -25.37 -15.32 12.29
N LEU A 71 -26.67 -15.58 12.45
CA LEU A 71 -27.60 -15.68 11.31
C LEU A 71 -27.95 -14.28 10.81
N VAL A 72 -27.60 -14.01 9.55
CA VAL A 72 -28.00 -12.81 8.79
C VAL A 72 -29.32 -13.06 8.08
#